data_AF-A0A7G8EN30-F1
#
_entry.id   AF-A0A7G8EN30-F1
#
_cell.length_a   1.000
_cell.length_b   1.000
_cell.length_c   1.000
_cell.angle_alpha   90.00
_cell.angle_beta   90.00
_cell.angle_gamma   90.00
#
_symmetry.space_group_name_H-M   'P 1'
#
loop_
_entity.id
_entity.type
_entity.pdbx_description
1 polymer ?
#
loop_
_entity_poly.entity_id
_entity_poly.type
_entity_poly.pdbx_seq_one_letter_code
_entity_poly.pdbx_strand_id
1 'polypeptide(L)' 'MAANAMPAEVVIGGEMLRLARRSDVAVAQRVAAHLQRRIAEDDWRPYRSREDAVRAWTPLGGIRLQVMEALSLLNEA' A
#
# COMPACT_ATOMS: atom_id res chain seq x y z
N MET A 1 -14.45 -24.71 13.41
CA MET A 1 -13.32 -24.84 12.46
C MET A 1 -12.94 -23.44 11.99
N ALA A 2 -11.84 -22.89 12.49
CA ALA A 2 -11.30 -21.64 11.92
C ALA A 2 -10.80 -21.96 10.52
N ALA A 3 -11.34 -21.27 9.50
CA ALA A 3 -10.78 -21.34 8.15
C ALA A 3 -9.31 -20.91 8.27
N ASN A 4 -8.41 -21.86 8.04
CA ASN A 4 -6.98 -21.66 8.11
C ASN A 4 -6.64 -20.60 7.05
N ALA A 5 -6.46 -19.35 7.46
CA ALA A 5 -6.16 -18.24 6.55
C ALA A 5 -4.80 -18.54 5.94
N MET A 6 -4.79 -19.05 4.70
CA MET A 6 -3.55 -19.33 4.00
C MET A 6 -2.86 -17.99 3.74
N PRO A 7 -1.66 -17.76 4.32
CA PRO A 7 -0.91 -16.56 4.02
C PRO A 7 -0.57 -16.53 2.53
N ALA A 8 -0.50 -15.33 1.98
CA ALA A 8 -0.21 -15.12 0.57
C ALA A 8 0.88 -14.06 0.40
N GLU A 9 1.68 -14.20 -0.65
CA GLU A 9 2.78 -13.29 -0.93
C GLU A 9 2.51 -12.54 -2.23
N VAL A 10 2.92 -11.26 -2.27
CA VAL A 10 2.84 -10.41 -3.46
C VAL A 10 4.05 -9.49 -3.51
N VAL A 11 4.60 -9.26 -4.69
CA VAL A 11 5.72 -8.33 -4.89
C VAL A 11 5.18 -6.97 -5.36
N ILE A 12 5.52 -5.90 -4.64
CA ILE A 12 5.11 -4.52 -4.93
C ILE A 12 6.34 -3.62 -4.73
N GLY A 13 6.63 -2.75 -5.70
CA GLY A 13 7.79 -1.83 -5.60
C GLY A 13 9.15 -2.52 -5.47
N GLY A 14 9.25 -3.82 -5.79
CA GLY A 14 10.46 -4.62 -5.57
C GLY A 14 10.52 -5.28 -4.19
N GLU A 15 9.59 -4.98 -3.29
CA GLU A 15 9.48 -5.61 -1.97
C GLU A 15 8.43 -6.72 -1.95
N MET A 16 8.69 -7.77 -1.18
CA MET A 16 7.75 -8.88 -0.99
C MET A 16 6.90 -8.64 0.26
N LEU A 17 5.59 -8.48 0.07
CA LEU A 17 4.62 -8.36 1.15
C LEU A 17 4.06 -9.74 1.52
N ARG A 18 4.05 -10.04 2.82
CA ARG A 18 3.38 -11.22 3.39
C ARG A 18 2.02 -10.83 3.94
N LEU A 19 0.98 -11.32 3.28
CA LEU A 19 -0.41 -11.02 3.60
C LEU A 19 -1.04 -12.16 4.38
N ALA A 20 -1.90 -11.82 5.34
CA ALA A 20 -2.55 -12.79 6.22
C ALA A 20 -3.57 -13.67 5.48
N ARG A 21 -4.17 -13.16 4.40
CA ARG A 21 -5.19 -13.87 3.62
C ARG A 21 -4.94 -13.72 2.14
N ARG A 22 -5.28 -14.77 1.38
CA ARG A 22 -5.25 -14.74 -0.09
C ARG A 22 -6.16 -13.66 -0.71
N SER A 23 -7.27 -13.31 -0.06
CA SER A 23 -8.15 -12.21 -0.48
C SER A 23 -7.46 -10.85 -0.45
N ASP A 24 -6.47 -10.69 0.43
CA ASP A 24 -5.79 -9.41 0.65
C ASP A 24 -4.84 -9.09 -0.52
N VAL A 25 -4.42 -10.10 -1.30
CA VAL A 25 -3.56 -9.92 -2.49
C VAL A 25 -4.21 -8.96 -3.49
N ALA A 26 -5.49 -9.19 -3.81
CA ALA A 26 -6.22 -8.34 -4.74
C ALA A 26 -6.40 -6.91 -4.20
N VAL A 27 -6.52 -6.76 -2.88
CA VAL A 27 -6.59 -5.44 -2.23
C VAL A 27 -5.24 -4.73 -2.32
N ALA A 28 -4.15 -5.41 -1.98
CA ALA A 28 -2.79 -4.87 -2.04
C ALA A 28 -2.44 -4.40 -3.46
N GLN A 29 -2.75 -5.20 -4.49
CA GLN A 29 -2.53 -4.84 -5.89
C GLN A 29 -3.33 -3.61 -6.31
N ARG A 30 -4.61 -3.49 -5.91
CA ARG A 30 -5.44 -2.31 -6.21
C ARG A 30 -4.91 -1.06 -5.55
N VAL A 31 -4.50 -1.16 -4.29
CA VAL A 31 -3.91 -0.03 -3.56
C VAL A 31 -2.59 0.37 -4.21
N ALA A 32 -1.74 -0.59 -4.59
CA ALA A 32 -0.48 -0.31 -5.28
C ALA A 32 -0.70 0.38 -6.61
N ALA A 33 -1.59 -0.15 -7.47
CA ALA A 33 -1.91 0.48 -8.74
C ALA A 33 -2.44 1.92 -8.57
N HIS A 34 -3.28 2.14 -7.55
CA HIS A 34 -3.77 3.48 -7.25
C HIS A 34 -2.64 4.45 -6.84
N LEU A 35 -1.75 4.02 -5.94
CA LEU A 35 -0.65 4.85 -5.45
C LEU A 35 0.42 5.07 -6.52
N GLN A 36 0.79 4.05 -7.29
CA GLN A 36 1.71 4.16 -8.42
C GLN A 36 1.22 5.15 -9.47
N ARG A 37 -0.10 5.15 -9.76
CA ARG A 37 -0.68 6.16 -10.65
C ARG A 37 -0.51 7.57 -10.10
N ARG A 38 -0.78 7.80 -8.80
CA ARG A 38 -0.59 9.11 -8.17
C ARG A 38 0.87 9.56 -8.19
N ILE A 39 1.82 8.65 -7.99
CA ILE A 39 3.26 8.92 -8.11
C ILE A 39 3.60 9.31 -9.55
N ALA A 40 3.13 8.55 -10.54
CA ALA A 40 3.45 8.79 -11.95
C ALA A 40 2.82 10.08 -12.51
N GLU A 41 1.60 10.41 -12.08
CA GLU A 41 0.87 11.62 -12.49
C GLU A 41 1.18 12.84 -11.61
N ASP A 42 1.91 12.65 -10.52
CA ASP A 42 2.07 13.62 -9.43
C ASP A 42 0.73 14.21 -8.92
N ASP A 43 -0.34 13.39 -8.94
CA ASP A 43 -1.69 13.79 -8.54
C ASP A 43 -2.05 13.34 -7.13
N TRP A 44 -1.91 14.28 -6.19
CA TRP A 44 -2.15 14.06 -4.77
C TRP A 44 -3.50 14.59 -4.28
N ARG A 45 -4.40 15.03 -5.16
CA ARG A 45 -5.69 15.59 -4.74
C ARG A 45 -6.53 14.55 -3.96
N PRO A 46 -7.29 15.00 -2.94
CA PRO A 46 -7.53 16.38 -2.52
C PRO A 46 -6.45 16.96 -1.58
N TYR A 47 -5.36 16.24 -1.33
CA TYR A 47 -4.27 16.73 -0.50
C TYR A 47 -3.46 17.78 -1.25
N ARG A 48 -2.81 18.69 -0.49
CA ARG A 48 -2.01 19.78 -1.06
C ARG A 48 -0.67 19.29 -1.60
N SER A 49 -0.11 18.24 -1.00
CA SER A 49 1.13 17.60 -1.46
C SER A 49 1.10 16.09 -1.25
N ARG A 50 2.13 15.42 -1.79
CA ARG A 50 2.43 14.02 -1.48
C ARG A 50 2.59 13.79 0.01
N GLU A 51 3.34 14.64 0.72
CA GLU A 51 3.59 14.44 2.15
C GLU A 51 2.31 14.55 2.97
N ASP A 52 1.41 15.46 2.60
CA ASP A 52 0.09 15.60 3.24
C ASP A 52 -0.77 14.34 3.04
N ALA A 53 -0.76 13.78 1.83
CA ALA A 53 -1.47 12.54 1.52
C ALA A 53 -0.91 11.37 2.33
N VAL A 54 0.42 11.22 2.33
CA VAL A 54 1.14 10.19 3.09
C VAL A 54 0.83 10.32 4.58
N ARG A 55 1.00 11.50 5.17
CA ARG A 55 0.71 11.78 6.59
C ARG A 55 -0.74 11.44 6.96
N ALA A 56 -1.70 11.73 6.09
CA ALA A 56 -3.10 11.41 6.33
C ALA A 56 -3.41 9.90 6.27
N TRP A 57 -2.65 9.15 5.47
CA TRP A 57 -2.86 7.71 5.29
C TRP A 57 -2.08 6.85 6.28
N THR A 58 -0.92 7.29 6.77
CA THR A 58 -0.08 6.53 7.71
C THR A 58 -0.85 6.01 8.94
N PRO A 59 -1.69 6.82 9.62
CA PRO A 59 -2.42 6.35 10.81
C PRO A 59 -3.48 5.27 10.51
N LEU A 60 -3.86 5.07 9.24
CA LEU A 60 -4.85 4.07 8.85
C LEU A 60 -4.29 2.64 8.90
N GLY A 61 -2.96 2.50 8.85
CA GLY A 61 -2.28 1.20 8.96
C GLY A 61 -2.68 0.18 7.87
N GLY A 62 -2.53 -1.10 8.21
CA GLY A 62 -2.97 -2.23 7.40
C GLY A 62 -2.29 -2.33 6.03
N ILE A 63 -3.01 -2.91 5.05
CA ILE A 63 -2.50 -3.14 3.69
C ILE A 63 -2.04 -1.84 3.03
N ARG A 64 -2.73 -0.73 3.30
CA ARG A 64 -2.33 0.57 2.72
C ARG A 64 -0.95 0.98 3.21
N LEU A 65 -0.68 0.89 4.52
CA LEU A 65 0.62 1.23 5.08
C LEU A 65 1.72 0.32 4.51
N GLN A 66 1.49 -0.99 4.46
CA GLN A 66 2.46 -1.94 3.89
C GLN A 66 2.78 -1.64 2.42
N VAL A 67 1.78 -1.26 1.62
CA VAL A 67 2.00 -0.84 0.23
C VAL A 67 2.74 0.49 0.15
N MET A 68 2.47 1.44 1.06
CA MET A 68 3.19 2.70 1.12
C MET A 68 4.67 2.51 1.46
N GLU A 69 4.99 1.61 2.40
CA GLU A 69 6.36 1.18 2.72
C GLU A 69 7.05 0.59 1.48
N ALA A 70 6.41 -0.38 0.83
CA ALA A 70 6.93 -1.06 -0.35
C ALA A 70 7.13 -0.14 -1.57
N LEU A 71 6.40 0.97 -1.65
CA LEU A 71 6.58 2.01 -2.66
C LEU A 71 7.51 3.14 -2.20
N SER A 72 8.21 2.97 -1.07
CA SER A 72 9.10 3.97 -0.47
C SER A 72 8.44 5.32 -0.19
N LEU A 73 7.12 5.34 0.02
CA LEU A 73 6.38 6.57 0.30
C LEU A 73 6.59 7.11 1.72
N LEU A 74 7.08 6.27 2.65
CA LEU A 74 7.29 6.64 4.06
C LEU A 74 8.72 7.07 4.41
N ASN A 75 9.70 6.79 3.54
CA ASN A 75 11.12 6.93 3.84
C ASN A 75 11.81 8.08 3.07
N GLU A 76 11.05 9.03 2.54
CA GLU A 76 11.64 10.27 2.02
C GLU A 76 11.96 11.21 3.20
N ALA A 77 13.22 11.18 3.61
CA ALA A 77 13.83 12.13 4.55
C ALA A 77 14.53 13.26 3.79
#